data_AF-A0A965L6T1-F1
#
_entry.id   AF-A0A965L6T1-F1
#
_cell.length_a   1.000
_cell.length_b   1.000
_cell.length_c   1.000
_cell.angle_alpha   90.00
_cell.angle_beta   90.00
_cell.angle_gamma   90.00
#
_symmetry.space_group_name_H-M   'P 1'
#
loop_
_entity.id
_entity.type
_entity.pdbx_description
1 polymer ?
#
loop_
_entity_poly.entity_id
_entity_poly.type
_entity_poly.pdbx_seq_one_letter_code
_entity_poly.pdbx_strand_id
1 'polypeptide(L)'
;MTFRKLMIAGAAVALLAVGATAAVAQTSAQKALIDSAKAQGTVGEQADGYVGIRTTADADLRAAVEATNNGRRAVYARSASEAGTTTEIAAARMFETQLLGRISSGQWYRNAAGQWVQR
;
A
#
# COMPACT_ATOMS: atom_id res chain seq x y z
N MET A 1 13.30 38.97 7.18
CA MET A 1 13.36 37.53 6.83
C MET A 1 12.26 36.82 7.59
N THR A 2 11.04 36.79 7.04
CA THR A 2 9.88 36.22 7.74
C THR A 2 9.11 35.34 6.76
N PHE A 3 9.50 34.08 6.68
CA PHE A 3 8.75 33.07 5.94
C PHE A 3 7.50 32.70 6.75
N ARG A 4 6.37 33.28 6.35
CA ARG A 4 5.07 33.02 6.94
C ARG A 4 4.61 31.65 6.47
N LYS A 5 4.53 30.72 7.43
CA LYS A 5 4.04 29.35 7.31
C LYS A 5 2.74 29.30 6.50
N LEU A 6 2.77 28.59 5.37
CA LEU A 6 1.57 28.22 4.63
C LEU A 6 0.84 27.14 5.42
N MET A 7 -0.21 27.55 6.12
CA MET A 7 -1.26 26.67 6.60
C MET A 7 -2.05 26.16 5.38
N ILE A 8 -1.89 24.89 5.02
CA ILE A 8 -2.91 24.16 4.26
C ILE A 8 -3.57 23.20 5.24
N ALA A 9 -4.63 23.68 5.88
CA ALA A 9 -5.59 22.87 6.61
C ALA A 9 -6.93 23.03 5.91
N GLY A 10 -7.53 21.93 5.46
CA GLY A 10 -8.82 21.99 4.77
C GLY A 10 -9.25 20.67 4.15
N ALA A 11 -9.56 19.71 5.00
CA ALA A 11 -10.56 18.65 4.85
C ALA A 11 -10.88 18.11 3.43
N ALA A 12 -10.42 16.89 3.18
CA ALA A 12 -11.26 15.86 2.56
C ALA A 12 -10.81 14.50 3.07
N VAL A 13 -11.34 14.11 4.23
CA VAL A 13 -11.39 12.68 4.59
C VAL A 13 -12.45 12.08 3.66
N ALA A 14 -12.04 11.78 2.43
CA ALA A 14 -12.81 10.90 1.58
C ALA A 14 -12.72 9.51 2.21
N LEU A 15 -13.74 9.17 3.00
CA LEU A 15 -14.08 7.79 3.29
C LEU A 15 -14.25 7.10 1.95
N LEU A 16 -13.18 6.44 1.48
CA LEU A 16 -13.21 5.54 0.34
C LEU A 16 -14.07 4.33 0.73
N ALA A 17 -15.39 4.51 0.69
CA ALA A 17 -16.32 3.42 0.57
C ALA A 17 -15.99 2.73 -0.75
N VAL A 18 -15.40 1.53 -0.64
CA VAL A 18 -14.94 0.70 -1.75
C VAL A 18 -16.18 0.18 -2.49
N GLY A 19 -16.76 1.05 -3.33
CA GLY A 19 -17.80 0.69 -4.28
C GLY A 19 -17.19 -0.17 -5.38
N ALA A 20 -17.70 -1.39 -5.49
CA ALA A 20 -17.34 -2.43 -6.46
C ALA A 20 -17.22 -1.88 -7.89
N THR A 21 -16.02 -1.47 -8.26
CA THR A 21 -15.53 -1.58 -9.63
C THR A 21 -14.77 -2.90 -9.68
N ALA A 22 -14.77 -3.60 -10.82
CA ALA A 22 -14.21 -4.94 -10.98
C ALA A 22 -12.67 -5.00 -10.80
N ALA A 23 -12.17 -4.60 -9.64
CA ALA A 23 -10.91 -5.06 -9.10
C ALA A 23 -11.05 -6.57 -8.98
N VAL A 24 -10.15 -7.30 -9.65
CA VAL A 24 -10.01 -8.76 -9.51
C VAL A 24 -10.08 -9.06 -8.01
N ALA A 25 -11.19 -9.65 -7.58
CA ALA A 25 -11.44 -9.83 -6.16
C ALA A 25 -10.38 -10.81 -5.65
N GLN A 26 -9.40 -10.30 -4.91
CA GLN A 26 -8.40 -11.14 -4.26
C GLN A 26 -9.16 -12.20 -3.46
N THR A 27 -8.88 -13.47 -3.75
CA THR A 27 -9.58 -14.54 -3.04
C THR A 27 -9.15 -14.55 -1.57
N SER A 28 -10.01 -15.07 -0.69
CA SER A 28 -9.66 -15.24 0.73
C SER A 28 -8.36 -16.06 0.90
N ALA A 29 -8.13 -17.05 0.03
CA ALA A 29 -6.92 -17.84 -0.01
C ALA A 29 -5.67 -17.01 -0.38
N GLN A 30 -5.75 -16.17 -1.42
CA GLN A 30 -4.64 -15.27 -1.79
C GLN A 30 -4.33 -14.27 -0.68
N LYS A 31 -5.34 -13.77 0.03
CA LYS A 31 -5.14 -12.89 1.18
C LYS A 31 -4.41 -13.61 2.31
N ALA A 32 -4.87 -14.80 2.69
CA ALA A 32 -4.24 -15.61 3.73
C ALA A 32 -2.77 -15.95 3.39
N LEU A 33 -2.48 -16.24 2.12
CA LEU A 33 -1.13 -16.50 1.64
C LEU A 33 -0.21 -15.28 1.81
N ILE A 34 -0.69 -14.08 1.44
CA ILE A 34 0.07 -12.82 1.64
C ILE A 34 0.29 -12.53 3.12
N ASP A 35 -0.74 -12.70 3.96
CA ASP A 35 -0.64 -12.43 5.39
C ASP A 35 0.38 -13.37 6.08
N SER A 36 0.37 -14.65 5.71
CA SER A 36 1.36 -15.64 6.16
C SER A 36 2.76 -15.27 5.68
N ALA A 37 2.92 -14.91 4.41
CA ALA A 37 4.19 -14.49 3.85
C ALA A 37 4.74 -13.20 4.49
N LYS A 38 3.88 -12.27 4.92
CA LYS A 38 4.28 -11.08 5.69
C LYS A 38 4.78 -11.45 7.08
N ALA A 39 4.09 -12.37 7.76
CA ALA A 39 4.52 -12.87 9.07
C ALA A 39 5.89 -13.59 9.00
N GLN A 40 6.15 -14.30 7.89
CA GLN A 40 7.43 -14.96 7.63
C GLN A 40 8.54 -14.00 7.15
N GLY A 41 8.19 -12.76 6.77
CA GLY A 41 9.12 -11.80 6.18
C GLY A 41 9.48 -12.09 4.71
N THR A 42 8.77 -13.00 4.04
CA THR A 42 8.99 -13.28 2.61
C THR A 42 8.54 -12.10 1.74
N VAL A 43 7.47 -11.43 2.15
CA VAL A 43 6.96 -10.20 1.52
C VAL A 43 6.77 -9.12 2.58
N GLY A 44 6.66 -7.86 2.16
CA GLY A 44 6.41 -6.73 3.03
C GLY A 44 5.72 -5.58 2.32
N GLU A 45 5.20 -4.63 3.09
CA GLU A 45 4.67 -3.38 2.54
C GLU A 45 5.82 -2.51 2.00
N GLN A 46 5.56 -1.66 1.02
CA GLN A 46 6.54 -0.73 0.46
C GLN A 46 6.04 0.71 0.63
N ALA A 47 6.97 1.65 0.79
CA ALA A 47 6.66 3.07 0.97
C ALA A 47 5.90 3.69 -0.21
N ASP A 48 5.88 3.03 -1.36
CA ASP A 48 5.09 3.38 -2.53
C ASP A 48 3.64 2.85 -2.49
N GLY A 49 3.20 2.24 -1.38
CA GLY A 49 1.85 1.74 -1.19
C GLY A 49 1.59 0.32 -1.70
N TYR A 50 2.60 -0.40 -2.22
CA TYR A 50 2.45 -1.76 -2.76
C TYR A 50 3.05 -2.85 -1.85
N VAL A 51 2.78 -4.11 -2.17
CA VAL A 51 3.44 -5.26 -1.55
C VAL A 51 4.65 -5.66 -2.38
N GLY A 52 5.82 -5.81 -1.74
CA GLY A 52 7.06 -6.22 -2.36
C GLY A 52 7.52 -7.60 -1.86
N ILE A 53 8.18 -8.35 -2.74
CA ILE A 53 8.85 -9.62 -2.38
C ILE A 53 10.24 -9.27 -1.86
N ARG A 54 10.56 -9.68 -0.63
CA ARG A 54 11.85 -9.42 0.01
C ARG A 54 12.86 -10.54 -0.28
N THR A 55 12.40 -11.79 -0.23
CA THR A 55 13.24 -12.97 -0.41
C THR A 55 12.80 -13.76 -1.65
N THR A 56 12.55 -15.06 -1.53
CA THR A 56 12.11 -15.94 -2.62
C THR A 56 10.63 -16.24 -2.46
N ALA A 57 9.87 -16.10 -3.54
CA ALA A 57 8.46 -16.47 -3.62
C ALA A 57 8.27 -17.62 -4.61
N ASP A 58 7.26 -18.46 -4.39
CA ASP A 58 6.79 -19.42 -5.38
C ASP A 58 5.84 -18.74 -6.40
N ALA A 59 5.29 -19.50 -7.34
CA ALA A 59 4.41 -18.97 -8.36
C ALA A 59 3.09 -18.42 -7.77
N ASP A 60 2.53 -19.13 -6.79
CA ASP A 60 1.25 -18.77 -6.16
C ASP A 60 1.36 -17.48 -5.35
N LEU A 61 2.44 -17.31 -4.59
CA LEU A 61 2.69 -16.08 -3.84
C LEU A 61 2.94 -14.90 -4.78
N ARG A 62 3.68 -15.10 -5.88
CA ARG A 62 3.85 -14.04 -6.90
C ARG A 62 2.49 -13.61 -7.49
N ALA A 63 1.66 -14.58 -7.88
CA ALA A 63 0.33 -14.30 -8.42
C ALA A 63 -0.56 -13.56 -7.40
N ALA A 64 -0.48 -13.94 -6.12
CA ALA A 64 -1.21 -13.25 -5.05
C ALA A 64 -0.72 -11.80 -4.83
N VAL A 65 0.60 -11.56 -4.87
CA VAL A 65 1.19 -10.22 -4.78
C VAL A 65 0.75 -9.37 -5.97
N GLU A 66 0.79 -9.92 -7.18
CA GLU A 66 0.37 -9.24 -8.40
C GLU A 66 -1.12 -8.87 -8.36
N ALA A 67 -2.00 -9.81 -8.00
CA ALA A 67 -3.43 -9.55 -7.85
C ALA A 67 -3.70 -8.45 -6.81
N THR A 68 -3.02 -8.49 -5.67
CA THR A 68 -3.11 -7.45 -4.62
C THR A 68 -2.70 -6.08 -5.15
N ASN A 69 -1.56 -6.02 -5.84
CA ASN A 69 -1.02 -4.77 -6.36
C ASN A 69 -1.85 -4.21 -7.52
N ASN A 70 -2.48 -5.07 -8.35
CA ASN A 70 -3.45 -4.67 -9.37
C ASN A 70 -4.69 -4.02 -8.73
N GLY A 71 -5.24 -4.64 -7.68
CA GLY A 71 -6.36 -4.05 -6.92
C GLY A 71 -6.00 -2.71 -6.30
N ARG A 72 -4.83 -2.62 -5.66
CA ARG A 72 -4.33 -1.36 -5.07
C ARG A 72 -4.12 -0.27 -6.11
N ARG A 73 -3.53 -0.60 -7.28
CA ARG A 73 -3.37 0.35 -8.39
C ARG A 73 -4.70 0.98 -8.80
N ALA A 74 -5.75 0.17 -8.97
CA ALA A 74 -7.06 0.68 -9.35
C ALA A 74 -7.65 1.64 -8.29
N VAL A 75 -7.52 1.28 -7.00
CA VAL A 75 -7.97 2.13 -5.89
C VAL A 75 -7.17 3.43 -5.82
N TYR A 76 -5.84 3.37 -5.97
CA TYR A 76 -4.97 4.54 -5.91
C TYR A 76 -5.19 5.46 -7.11
N ALA A 77 -5.38 4.91 -8.32
CA ALA A 77 -5.68 5.70 -9.51
C ALA A 77 -7.00 6.46 -9.37
N ARG A 78 -8.03 5.81 -8.81
CA ARG A 78 -9.31 6.47 -8.51
C ARG A 78 -9.13 7.59 -7.48
N SER A 79 -8.49 7.29 -6.34
CA SER A 79 -8.21 8.27 -5.29
C SER A 79 -7.41 9.46 -5.81
N ALA A 80 -6.41 9.20 -6.67
CA ALA A 80 -5.60 10.21 -7.31
C ALA A 80 -6.42 11.13 -8.23
N SER A 81 -7.29 10.54 -9.06
CA SER A 81 -8.19 11.30 -9.93
C SER A 81 -9.15 12.18 -9.15
N GLU A 82 -9.74 11.66 -8.06
CA GLU A 82 -10.68 12.40 -7.20
C GLU A 82 -9.98 13.56 -6.46
N ALA A 83 -8.71 13.38 -6.08
CA ALA A 83 -7.91 14.37 -5.37
C ALA A 83 -7.08 15.30 -6.27
N GLY A 84 -7.13 15.15 -7.59
CA GLY A 84 -6.33 15.95 -8.53
C GLY A 84 -4.81 15.75 -8.37
N THR A 85 -4.38 14.53 -8.07
CA THR A 85 -2.97 14.16 -7.85
C THR A 85 -2.57 12.94 -8.69
N THR A 86 -1.34 12.44 -8.54
CA THR A 86 -0.88 11.25 -9.25
C THR A 86 -1.13 9.98 -8.44
N THR A 87 -1.23 8.84 -9.12
CA THR A 87 -1.40 7.52 -8.49
C THR A 87 -0.29 7.24 -7.48
N GLU A 88 0.95 7.64 -7.78
CA GLU A 88 2.12 7.45 -6.93
C GLU A 88 1.98 8.23 -5.61
N ILE A 89 1.49 9.48 -5.69
CA ILE A 89 1.24 10.30 -4.49
C ILE A 89 0.12 9.69 -3.64
N ALA A 90 -0.96 9.25 -4.28
CA ALA A 90 -2.06 8.59 -3.57
C ALA A 90 -1.60 7.29 -2.89
N ALA A 91 -0.75 6.51 -3.56
CA ALA A 91 -0.21 5.25 -3.05
C ALA A 91 0.74 5.47 -1.86
N ALA A 92 1.67 6.42 -1.96
CA ALA A 92 2.57 6.79 -0.87
C ALA A 92 1.80 7.32 0.35
N ARG A 93 0.80 8.18 0.13
CA ARG A 93 -0.10 8.65 1.20
C ARG A 93 -0.85 7.49 1.86
N MET A 94 -1.31 6.52 1.09
CA MET A 94 -1.95 5.33 1.65
C MET A 94 -0.98 4.53 2.53
N PHE A 95 0.28 4.42 2.12
CA PHE A 95 1.29 3.79 2.95
C PHE A 95 1.44 4.51 4.29
N GLU A 96 1.70 5.81 4.27
CA GLU A 96 1.97 6.61 5.48
C GLU A 96 0.78 6.63 6.46
N THR A 97 -0.42 6.80 5.93
CA THR A 97 -1.62 7.04 6.76
C THR A 97 -2.28 5.76 7.24
N GLN A 98 -2.13 4.64 6.52
CA GLN A 98 -2.93 3.44 6.77
C GLN A 98 -2.11 2.15 6.81
N LEU A 99 -1.18 1.92 5.88
CA LEU A 99 -0.45 0.65 5.83
C LEU A 99 0.66 0.60 6.89
N LEU A 100 1.40 1.69 7.07
CA LEU A 100 2.54 1.74 8.00
C LEU A 100 2.12 1.38 9.42
N GLY A 101 1.00 1.93 9.88
CA GLY A 101 0.42 1.65 11.20
C GLY A 101 -0.04 0.20 11.39
N ARG A 102 -0.28 -0.55 10.31
CA ARG A 102 -0.79 -1.94 10.34
C ARG A 102 0.29 -3.02 10.27
N ILE A 103 1.54 -2.66 9.94
CA ILE A 103 2.64 -3.63 9.90
C ILE A 103 2.90 -4.15 11.32
N SER A 104 2.79 -5.44 11.60
CA SER A 104 3.03 -5.90 12.99
C SER A 104 4.52 -5.91 13.34
N SER A 105 4.86 -5.87 14.64
CA SER A 105 6.26 -6.05 15.05
C SER A 105 6.81 -7.37 14.53
N GLY A 106 8.06 -7.36 14.06
CA GLY A 106 8.70 -8.50 13.41
C GLY A 106 8.41 -8.61 11.91
N GLN A 107 7.36 -7.95 11.39
CA GLN A 107 7.13 -7.84 9.95
C GLN A 107 8.04 -6.80 9.32
N TRP A 108 8.15 -6.86 8.00
CA TRP A 108 9.08 -6.03 7.24
C TRP A 108 8.37 -5.11 6.26
N TYR A 109 9.01 -3.98 5.99
CA TYR A 109 8.60 -3.06 4.94
C TYR A 109 9.80 -2.44 4.25
N ARG A 110 9.61 -1.98 3.02
CA ARG A 110 10.64 -1.26 2.27
C ARG A 110 10.42 0.24 2.45
N ASN A 111 11.39 0.93 3.04
CA ASN A 111 11.32 2.36 3.25
C ASN A 111 11.49 3.14 1.93
N ALA A 112 11.30 4.46 1.97
CA ALA A 112 11.44 5.34 0.79
C ALA A 112 12.88 5.38 0.22
N ALA A 113 13.89 5.02 1.02
CA ALA A 113 15.27 4.85 0.58
C ALA A 113 15.52 3.49 -0.12
N GLY A 114 14.49 2.66 -0.27
CA GLY A 114 14.57 1.35 -0.91
C GLY A 114 15.15 0.24 -0.03
N GLN A 115 15.33 0.49 1.27
CA GLN A 115 15.88 -0.46 2.23
C GLN A 115 14.76 -1.26 2.90
N TRP A 116 14.98 -2.55 3.10
CA TRP A 116 14.10 -3.38 3.92
C TRP A 116 14.37 -3.12 5.40
N VAL A 117 13.33 -2.76 6.14
CA VAL A 117 13.34 -2.44 7.56
C VAL A 117 12.34 -3.35 8.28
N GLN A 118 12.75 -3.89 9.42
CA GLN A 118 11.85 -4.62 10.31
C GLN A 118 11.17 -3.65 11.28
N ARG A 119 9.87 -3.85 11.52
CA ARG A 119 9.10 -3.06 12.49
C ARG A 119 9.23 -3.60 13.91
#